data_AF-A0A533RPH7-F1
#
_entry.id   AF-A0A533RPH7-F1
#
_cell.length_a   1.000
_cell.length_b   1.000
_cell.length_c   1.000
_cell.angle_alpha   90.00
_cell.angle_beta   90.00
_cell.angle_gamma   90.00
#
_symmetry.space_group_name_H-M   'P 1'
#
loop_
_entity.id
_entity.type
_entity.pdbx_description
1 polymer ?
#
loop_
_entity_poly.entity_id
_entity_poly.type
_entity_poly.pdbx_seq_one_letter_code
_entity_poly.pdbx_strand_id
1 'polypeptide(L)'
;MSADAAPRTARKRRTQWAIGALVVVVIVAAVVLLAPRFLGGNKKSQSTVQTATVKKGSLTVAVSADGQTAAIDTYNVYPQVSGNVDKVSVSIGDHVKAGATLF
;
A
#
# COMPACT_ATOMS: atom_id res chain seq x y z
N MET A 1 -19.52 -18.27 96.61
CA MET A 1 -20.27 -19.29 95.85
C MET A 1 -20.34 -18.85 94.39
N SER A 2 -20.06 -19.81 93.51
CA SER A 2 -19.72 -19.76 92.09
C SER A 2 -20.76 -19.15 91.14
N ALA A 3 -20.28 -18.65 89.99
CA ALA A 3 -20.90 -18.72 88.66
C ALA A 3 -19.83 -18.27 87.64
N ASP A 4 -18.91 -19.16 87.23
CA ASP A 4 -18.98 -20.09 86.09
C ASP A 4 -19.11 -19.39 84.72
N ALA A 5 -18.07 -19.57 83.89
CA ALA A 5 -17.73 -18.75 82.75
C ALA A 5 -17.98 -19.49 81.42
N ALA A 6 -18.50 -18.73 80.46
CA ALA A 6 -19.00 -19.16 79.15
C ALA A 6 -18.07 -20.08 78.31
N PRO A 7 -18.62 -21.05 77.55
CA PRO A 7 -17.84 -21.76 76.55
C PRO A 7 -17.81 -20.98 75.21
N ARG A 8 -16.61 -20.49 74.86
CA ARG A 8 -16.27 -19.87 73.57
C ARG A 8 -15.73 -20.90 72.57
N THR A 9 -16.55 -21.68 71.84
CA THR A 9 -15.96 -22.58 70.80
C THR A 9 -16.77 -22.85 69.52
N ALA A 10 -18.05 -22.47 69.39
CA ALA A 10 -18.87 -22.94 68.26
C ALA A 10 -18.80 -22.12 66.95
N ARG A 11 -18.22 -20.90 66.96
CA ARG A 11 -18.25 -19.99 65.79
C ARG A 11 -17.21 -20.35 64.71
N LYS A 12 -16.12 -21.03 65.07
CA LYS A 12 -14.91 -21.19 64.24
C LYS A 12 -15.07 -22.19 63.09
N ARG A 13 -15.94 -23.21 63.22
CA ARG A 13 -16.13 -24.26 62.21
C ARG A 13 -17.04 -23.82 61.05
N ARG A 14 -18.07 -23.01 61.32
CA ARG A 14 -18.96 -22.43 60.30
C ARG A 14 -18.24 -21.40 59.43
N THR A 15 -17.37 -20.57 60.02
CA THR A 15 -16.56 -19.63 59.24
C THR A 15 -15.51 -20.32 58.37
N GLN A 16 -14.93 -21.45 58.81
CA GLN A 16 -14.02 -22.22 57.95
C GLN A 16 -14.71 -22.86 56.74
N TRP A 17 -15.95 -23.32 56.89
CA TRP A 17 -16.77 -23.79 55.76
C TRP A 17 -17.18 -22.66 54.82
N ALA A 18 -17.52 -21.48 55.36
CA ALA A 18 -17.83 -20.30 54.56
C ALA A 18 -16.60 -19.78 53.78
N ILE A 19 -15.41 -19.79 54.40
CA ILE A 19 -14.15 -19.44 53.75
C ILE A 19 -13.80 -20.48 52.69
N GLY A 20 -13.98 -21.77 52.96
CA GLY A 20 -13.79 -22.84 51.98
C GLY A 20 -14.70 -22.67 50.76
N ALA A 21 -15.99 -22.40 50.97
CA ALA A 21 -16.93 -22.12 49.90
C ALA A 21 -16.54 -20.88 49.09
N LEU A 22 -16.09 -19.81 49.76
CA LEU A 22 -15.65 -18.58 49.10
C LEU A 22 -14.39 -18.81 48.26
N VAL A 23 -13.43 -19.58 48.76
CA VAL A 23 -12.22 -19.95 48.01
C VAL A 23 -12.55 -20.77 46.77
N VAL A 24 -13.47 -21.74 46.88
CA VAL A 24 -13.93 -22.53 45.73
C VAL A 24 -14.61 -21.63 44.69
N VAL A 25 -15.47 -20.70 45.10
CA VAL A 25 -16.11 -19.75 44.19
C VAL A 25 -15.09 -18.87 43.47
N VAL A 26 -14.06 -18.38 44.17
CA VAL A 26 -12.98 -17.57 43.57
C VAL A 26 -12.17 -18.38 42.55
N ILE A 27 -11.86 -19.65 42.86
CA ILE A 27 -11.13 -20.52 41.93
C ILE A 27 -11.97 -20.81 40.68
N VAL A 28 -13.25 -21.10 40.83
CA VAL A 28 -14.16 -21.34 39.69
C VAL A 28 -14.29 -20.08 38.84
N ALA A 29 -14.44 -18.91 39.45
CA ALA A 29 -14.48 -17.63 38.74
C ALA A 29 -13.18 -17.37 37.97
N ALA A 30 -12.02 -17.65 38.57
CA ALA A 30 -10.73 -17.52 37.91
C ALA A 30 -10.61 -18.48 36.71
N VAL A 31 -11.03 -19.75 36.85
CA VAL A 31 -11.00 -20.72 35.75
C VAL A 31 -11.93 -20.29 34.61
N VAL A 32 -13.15 -19.83 34.91
CA VAL A 32 -14.11 -19.38 33.88
C VAL A 32 -13.61 -18.13 33.14
N LEU A 33 -12.96 -17.20 33.84
CA LEU A 33 -12.45 -15.97 33.25
C LEU A 33 -11.15 -16.18 32.46
N LEU A 34 -10.27 -17.09 32.89
CA LEU A 34 -8.99 -17.35 32.22
C LEU A 34 -9.07 -18.46 31.17
N ALA A 35 -10.03 -19.39 31.24
CA ALA A 35 -10.24 -20.44 30.24
C ALA A 35 -10.31 -19.91 28.80
N PRO A 36 -11.09 -18.86 28.45
CA PRO A 36 -11.15 -18.37 27.07
C PRO A 36 -9.85 -17.67 26.61
N ARG A 37 -8.93 -17.32 27.53
CA ARG A 37 -7.64 -16.72 27.20
C ARG A 37 -6.58 -17.78 26.87
N PHE A 38 -6.64 -18.95 27.53
CA PHE A 38 -5.73 -20.08 27.29
C PHE A 38 -6.26 -21.07 26.25
N LEU A 39 -7.58 -21.25 26.17
CA LEU A 39 -8.26 -22.08 25.16
C LEU A 39 -8.84 -21.22 24.01
N GLY A 40 -8.46 -19.93 23.96
CA GLY A 40 -8.87 -18.98 22.93
C GLY A 40 -8.39 -19.44 21.57
N GLY A 41 -9.20 -20.30 20.97
CA GLY A 41 -8.96 -20.97 19.72
C GLY A 41 -8.54 -19.97 18.65
N ASN A 42 -7.53 -20.38 17.89
CA ASN A 42 -7.05 -19.78 16.66
C ASN A 42 -8.13 -18.90 16.06
N LYS A 43 -8.02 -17.58 16.29
CA LYS A 43 -8.68 -16.59 15.46
C LYS A 43 -8.20 -16.93 14.07
N LYS A 44 -9.03 -17.64 13.30
CA LYS A 44 -8.76 -17.91 11.90
C LYS A 44 -8.55 -16.53 11.32
N SER A 45 -7.30 -16.17 11.07
CA SER A 45 -6.94 -14.96 10.34
C SER A 45 -7.68 -15.12 9.03
N GLN A 46 -8.83 -14.46 8.94
CA GLN A 46 -9.70 -14.54 7.81
C GLN A 46 -8.96 -13.76 6.74
N SER A 47 -8.18 -14.50 5.94
CA SER A 47 -7.42 -13.94 4.85
C SER A 47 -8.42 -13.22 3.95
N THR A 48 -8.36 -11.90 3.94
CA THR A 48 -9.26 -11.08 3.12
C THR A 48 -8.88 -11.30 1.67
N VAL A 49 -9.66 -12.15 0.99
CA VAL A 49 -9.52 -12.36 -0.44
C VAL A 49 -10.18 -11.20 -1.17
N GLN A 50 -9.38 -10.42 -1.89
CA GLN A 50 -9.91 -9.40 -2.77
C GLN A 50 -10.32 -10.05 -4.09
N THR A 51 -11.59 -9.90 -4.46
CA THR A 51 -12.13 -10.37 -5.74
C THR A 51 -12.52 -9.16 -6.59
N ALA A 52 -12.38 -9.29 -7.90
CA ALA A 52 -12.81 -8.27 -8.87
C ALA A 52 -13.89 -8.86 -9.77
N THR A 53 -14.93 -8.06 -10.05
CA THR A 53 -15.99 -8.46 -10.98
C THR A 53 -15.51 -8.32 -12.42
N VAL A 54 -15.56 -9.42 -13.18
CA VAL A 54 -15.15 -9.44 -14.60
C VAL A 54 -16.17 -8.67 -15.44
N LYS A 55 -15.70 -7.74 -16.28
CA LYS A 55 -16.53 -6.98 -17.23
C LYS A 55 -16.03 -7.25 -18.65
N LYS A 56 -16.96 -7.46 -19.58
CA LYS A 56 -16.64 -7.46 -21.01
C LYS A 56 -16.44 -6.02 -21.46
N GLY A 57 -15.33 -5.76 -22.15
CA GLY A 57 -14.98 -4.45 -22.70
C GLY A 57 -13.92 -4.59 -23.79
N SER A 58 -13.71 -3.55 -24.57
CA SER A 58 -12.64 -3.50 -25.57
C SER A 58 -11.29 -3.33 -24.91
N LEU A 59 -10.32 -4.19 -25.25
CA LEU A 59 -8.94 -4.06 -24.82
C LEU A 59 -8.20 -3.14 -25.81
N THR A 60 -7.90 -1.91 -25.39
CA THR A 60 -7.07 -1.00 -26.19
C THR A 60 -5.61 -1.33 -25.96
N VAL A 61 -4.99 -1.99 -26.94
CA VAL A 61 -3.54 -2.23 -26.95
C VAL A 61 -2.86 -1.02 -27.58
N ALA A 62 -2.12 -0.25 -26.78
CA ALA A 62 -1.29 0.83 -27.30
C ALA A 62 -0.02 0.22 -27.92
N VAL A 63 0.18 0.45 -29.22
CA VAL A 63 1.41 0.09 -29.92
C VAL A 63 2.18 1.37 -30.19
N SER A 64 3.38 1.47 -29.62
CA SER A 64 4.31 2.56 -29.91
C SER A 64 5.18 2.15 -31.08
N ALA A 65 5.25 3.00 -32.11
CA ALA A 65 6.14 2.84 -33.25
C ALA A 65 7.02 4.08 -33.35
N ASP A 66 8.33 3.87 -33.35
CA ASP A 66 9.30 4.93 -33.63
C ASP A 66 9.41 5.12 -35.15
N GLY A 67 9.39 6.37 -35.60
CA GLY A 67 9.51 6.74 -37.00
C GLY A 67 10.61 7.78 -37.21
N GLN A 68 11.33 7.68 -38.32
CA GLN A 68 12.35 8.66 -38.70
C GLN A 68 11.70 9.82 -39.48
N THR A 69 11.99 11.06 -39.08
CA THR A 69 11.58 12.26 -39.83
C THR A 69 12.63 12.63 -40.87
N ALA A 70 12.19 13.03 -42.05
CA ALA A 70 13.04 13.54 -43.14
C ALA A 70 12.51 14.90 -43.64
N ALA A 71 13.35 15.64 -44.37
CA ALA A 71 12.92 16.86 -45.04
C ALA A 71 11.85 16.55 -46.09
N ILE A 72 10.82 17.40 -46.17
CA ILE A 72 9.73 17.23 -47.16
C ILE A 72 10.29 17.42 -48.57
N ASP A 73 11.09 18.48 -48.76
CA ASP A 73 11.73 18.82 -50.02
C ASP A 73 13.22 19.10 -49.81
N THR A 74 14.06 18.73 -50.77
CA THR A 74 15.51 18.98 -50.75
C THR A 74 15.94 19.54 -52.10
N TYR A 75 16.65 20.66 -52.07
CA TYR A 75 17.13 21.34 -53.27
C TYR A 75 18.62 21.61 -53.17
N ASN A 76 19.35 21.27 -54.24
CA ASN A 76 20.74 21.65 -54.41
C ASN A 76 20.80 22.87 -55.33
N VAL A 77 21.30 23.99 -54.81
CA VAL A 77 21.39 25.26 -55.55
C VAL A 77 22.76 25.36 -56.22
N TYR A 78 22.78 25.63 -57.52
CA TYR A 78 23.99 25.83 -58.32
C TYR A 78 23.98 27.20 -59.00
N PRO A 79 25.15 27.84 -59.20
CA PRO A 79 25.24 29.06 -59.99
C PRO A 79 24.78 28.82 -61.44
N GLN A 80 23.94 29.69 -61.98
CA GLN A 80 23.47 29.60 -63.37
C GLN A 80 24.45 30.19 -64.39
N VAL A 81 25.42 30.99 -63.93
CA VAL A 81 26.40 31.68 -64.76
C VAL A 81 27.81 31.36 -64.30
N SER A 82 28.77 31.45 -65.22
CA SER A 82 30.20 31.26 -64.92
C SER A 82 30.80 32.56 -64.38
N GLY A 83 31.48 32.47 -63.23
CA GLY A 83 32.14 33.59 -62.57
C GLY A 83 32.86 33.16 -61.29
N ASN A 84 33.60 34.08 -60.68
CA ASN A 84 34.19 33.86 -59.36
C ASN A 84 33.20 34.29 -58.27
N VAL A 85 33.18 33.57 -57.14
CA VAL A 85 32.33 33.92 -55.98
C VAL A 85 33.07 34.93 -55.11
N ASP A 86 32.55 36.15 -55.04
CA ASP A 86 33.15 37.22 -54.23
C ASP A 86 32.78 37.11 -52.74
N LYS A 87 31.54 36.69 -52.43
CA LYS A 87 31.05 36.60 -51.05
C LYS A 87 29.98 35.54 -50.88
N VAL A 88 30.03 34.79 -49.78
CA VAL A 88 28.96 33.89 -49.33
C VAL A 88 28.22 34.53 -48.16
N SER A 89 26.89 34.60 -48.24
CA SER A 89 26.04 35.31 -47.28
C SER A 89 25.34 34.40 -46.26
N VAL A 90 25.62 33.10 -46.29
CA VAL A 90 24.96 32.07 -45.46
C VAL A 90 25.97 31.10 -44.86
N SER A 91 25.66 30.59 -43.66
CA SER A 91 26.44 29.58 -42.95
C SER A 91 25.66 28.27 -42.78
N ILE A 92 26.37 27.18 -42.46
CA ILE A 92 25.74 25.88 -42.21
C ILE A 92 24.81 25.98 -40.99
N GLY A 93 23.55 25.59 -41.17
CA GLY A 93 22.51 25.64 -40.14
C GLY A 93 21.61 26.88 -40.21
N ASP A 94 21.88 27.83 -41.11
CA ASP A 94 21.04 29.02 -41.26
C ASP A 94 19.68 28.70 -41.88
N HIS A 95 18.63 29.31 -41.33
CA HIS A 95 17.29 29.26 -41.91
C HIS A 95 17.13 30.42 -42.91
N VAL A 96 16.96 30.07 -44.19
CA VAL A 96 16.78 31.03 -45.28
C VAL A 96 15.37 31.00 -45.84
N LYS A 97 14.88 32.14 -46.33
CA LYS A 97 13.58 32.26 -47.01
C LYS A 97 13.79 32.24 -48.52
N ALA A 98 12.72 31.92 -49.26
CA ALA A 98 12.73 32.05 -50.72
C ALA A 98 13.14 33.47 -51.15
N GLY A 99 14.10 33.56 -52.08
CA GLY A 99 14.64 34.82 -52.57
C GLY A 99 15.80 35.41 -51.75
N ALA A 100 16.28 34.73 -50.70
CA ALA A 100 17.48 35.14 -49.99
C ALA A 100 18.74 35.00 -50.88
N THR A 101 19.60 36.01 -50.87
CA THR A 101 20.89 35.98 -51.56
C THR A 101 21.84 35.02 -50.83
N LEU A 102 22.36 34.03 -51.56
CA LEU A 102 23.28 33.03 -51.01
C LEU A 102 24.74 33.37 -51.36
N PHE A 103 24.99 33.80 -52.59
CA PHE A 103 26.28 34.16 -53.16
C PHE A 103 26.11 35.19 -54.30
#